data_AF-A0AA50WJI8-F1
#
_entry.id   AF-A0AA50WJI8-F1
#
_cell.length_a   1.000
_cell.length_b   1.000
_cell.length_c   1.000
_cell.angle_alpha   90.00
_cell.angle_beta   90.00
_cell.angle_gamma   90.00
#
_symmetry.space_group_name_H-M   'P 1'
#
loop_
_entity.id
_entity.type
_entity.pdbx_description
1 polymer ?
#
loop_
_entity_poly.entity_id
_entity_poly.type
_entity_poly.pdbx_seq_one_letter_code
_entity_poly.pdbx_strand_id
1 'polypeptide(L)' 'LPEDVISSVKFAPKSNQFLLVSSWDNSVRLYDVTGNVERHKYN' A
#
# COMPACT_ATOMS: atom_id res chain seq x y z
N LEU A 1 -5.43 3.44 -7.56
CA LEU A 1 -5.28 4.50 -6.53
C LEU A 1 -6.38 4.31 -5.48
N PRO A 2 -6.12 4.70 -4.22
CA PRO A 2 -7.13 4.68 -3.15
C PRO A 2 -8.33 5.54 -3.54
N GLU A 3 -9.53 5.07 -3.22
CA GLU A 3 -10.78 5.81 -3.51
C GLU A 3 -11.23 6.68 -2.33
N ASP A 4 -10.57 6.54 -1.18
CA ASP A 4 -10.79 7.32 0.05
C ASP A 4 -9.44 7.63 0.74
N VAL A 5 -9.49 8.27 1.91
CA VAL A 5 -8.35 8.76 2.67
C VAL A 5 -7.48 7.60 3.16
N ILE A 6 -6.16 7.77 3.02
CA ILE A 6 -5.17 6.87 3.60
C ILE A 6 -5.21 6.96 5.12
N SER A 7 -5.45 5.83 5.78
CA SER A 7 -5.50 5.73 7.23
C SER A 7 -4.16 5.36 7.85
N SER A 8 -3.31 4.61 7.15
CA SER A 8 -1.98 4.22 7.62
C SER A 8 -1.07 3.78 6.48
N VAL A 9 0.24 3.91 6.70
CA VAL A 9 1.30 3.47 5.78
C VAL A 9 2.42 2.78 6.56
N LYS A 10 2.99 1.72 5.98
CA LYS A 10 4.09 0.97 6.61
C LYS A 10 5.03 0.37 5.58
N PHE A 11 6.31 0.73 5.63
CA PHE A 11 7.34 0.07 4.85
C PHE A 11 7.60 -1.36 5.35
N ALA A 12 8.08 -2.22 4.44
CA ALA A 12 8.56 -3.53 4.84
C ALA A 12 9.75 -3.42 5.81
N PRO A 13 9.83 -4.29 6.83
CA PRO A 13 10.78 -4.13 7.93
C PRO A 13 12.25 -4.34 7.54
N LYS A 14 12.51 -4.93 6.37
CA LYS A 14 13.85 -5.30 5.88
C LYS A 14 14.21 -4.67 4.53
N SER A 15 13.29 -3.92 3.92
CA SER A 15 13.48 -3.36 2.58
C SER A 15 12.55 -2.17 2.36
N ASN A 16 13.05 -1.15 1.65
CA ASN A 16 12.25 0.00 1.24
C ASN A 16 11.50 -0.25 -0.08
N GLN A 17 11.62 -1.45 -0.67
CA GLN A 17 10.96 -1.80 -1.93
C GLN A 17 9.44 -1.91 -1.75
N PHE A 18 8.96 -2.40 -0.60
CA PHE A 18 7.54 -2.67 -0.41
C PHE A 18 6.92 -1.73 0.60
N LEU A 19 5.74 -1.22 0.25
CA LEU A 19 4.94 -0.33 1.08
C LEU A 19 3.51 -0.87 1.20
N LEU A 20 3.07 -1.08 2.43
CA LEU A 20 1.69 -1.41 2.77
C LEU A 20 0.93 -0.12 3.07
N VAL A 21 -0.27 0.00 2.53
CA VAL A 21 -1.14 1.17 2.68
C VAL A 21 -2.54 0.69 3.03
N SER A 22 -3.13 1.21 4.11
CA SER A 22 -4.54 1.01 4.44
C SER A 22 -5.33 2.28 4.16
N SER A 23 -6.56 2.12 3.69
CA SER A 23 -7.45 3.22 3.33
C SER A 23 -8.83 3.00 3.96
N TRP A 24 -9.57 4.09 4.14
CA TRP A 24 -10.96 4.04 4.59
C TRP A 24 -11.92 3.49 3.51
N ASP A 25 -11.43 3.26 2.28
CA ASP A 25 -12.15 2.57 1.20
C ASP A 25 -12.32 1.04 1.44
N ASN A 26 -12.11 0.58 2.68
CA ASN A 26 -12.08 -0.83 3.10
C ASN A 26 -11.04 -1.68 2.36
N SER A 27 -10.00 -1.08 1.79
CA SER A 27 -8.92 -1.82 1.13
C SER A 27 -7.56 -1.63 1.79
N VAL A 28 -6.77 -2.69 1.70
CA VAL A 28 -5.34 -2.68 2.00
C VAL A 28 -4.58 -2.98 0.71
N ARG A 29 -3.57 -2.18 0.40
CA ARG A 29 -2.82 -2.27 -0.86
C ARG A 29 -1.34 -2.46 -0.58
N LEU A 30 -0.70 -3.30 -1.38
CA LEU A 30 0.75 -3.49 -1.40
C LEU A 30 1.33 -2.84 -2.65
N TYR A 31 2.28 -1.93 -2.45
CA TYR A 31 3.00 -1.24 -3.52
C TYR A 31 4.45 -1.73 -3.59
N ASP A 32 4.97 -1.87 -4.81
CA ASP A 32 6.40 -1.90 -5.10
C ASP A 32 6.85 -0.47 -5.45
N VAL A 33 7.60 0.14 -4.55
CA VAL A 33 8.03 1.55 -4.62
C VAL A 33 9.06 1.73 -5.72
N THR A 34 9.97 0.77 -5.90
CA THR A 34 11.04 0.85 -6.91
C THR A 34 10.47 0.72 -8.31
N GLY A 35 9.51 -0.19 -8.50
CA GLY A 35 8.79 -0.37 -9.76
C GLY A 35 7.65 0.63 -9.98
N ASN A 36 7.32 1.44 -8.97
CA ASN A 36 6.15 2.33 -8.94
C ASN A 36 4.85 1.63 -9.38
N VAL A 37 4.56 0.45 -8.81
CA VAL A 37 3.40 -0.36 -9.20
C VAL A 37 2.63 -0.89 -7.99
N GLU A 38 1.29 -0.91 -8.10
CA GLU A 38 0.42 -1.62 -7.15
C GLU A 38 0.49 -3.12 -7.45
N ARG A 39 0.87 -3.93 -6.46
CA ARG A 39 1.00 -5.39 -6.62
C ARG A 39 -0.26 -6.14 -6.21
N HIS A 40 -0.87 -5.74 -5.10
CA HIS A 40 -2.05 -6.41 -4.57
C HIS A 40 -3.00 -5.39 -3.93
N LYS A 41 -4.30 -5.70 -4.03
CA LYS A 41 -5.39 -5.07 -3.29
C LYS A 41 -6.14 -6.17 -2.55
N TYR A 42 -6.36 -5.96 -1.26
CA TYR A 42 -7.11 -6.83 -0.36
C TYR A 42 -8.37 -6.09 0.09
N ASN A 43 -9.52 -6.78 0.09
CA ASN A 43 -10.81 -6.32 0.60
C ASN A 43 -11.36 -7.33 1.60
#